data_AF-A0AAE0FKN5-F1
#
_entry.id   AF-A0AAE0FKN5-F1
#
_cell.length_a   1.000
_cell.length_b   1.000
_cell.length_c   1.000
_cell.angle_alpha   90.00
_cell.angle_beta   90.00
_cell.angle_gamma   90.00
#
_symmetry.space_group_name_H-M   'P 1'
#
loop_
_entity.id
_entity.type
_entity.pdbx_description
1 polymer ?
#
loop_
_entity_poly.entity_id
_entity_poly.type
_entity_poly.pdbx_seq_one_letter_code
_entity_poly.pdbx_strand_id
1 'polypeptide(L)'
;VRAARPVGRLLLELGRLGEIMQLLQMTGAGVELGGELLRVRRLAWVLVAEWLLRPWLGQPVVEQHWAERHRRFHELTAPLGQSYVAATTVLLTDPSSPQVVEDGCIVMAALMRAMEDTPRDVRKVMYEALIGPALPPTLQMVESLAAQVELGGWKTIGIAPMLPAVVGLVRAALCAMGPEVPSLLVQRAVMAFTRLYGTTNEGSGGSASQDGRSSTLRLMQLLVTHPGRSYDCLLQPILQMALDTSSGDGELAKALQPQVCLLVLEALRARARQLLAATASAECQQLAMRGLTMVASLLGSAGQRLEGGVQASPGEVRQVVQALTDLASTNSATSGLFACPAFMTLRSPLLVMLLDALVTRRCGSLREEYVGLLYKLSASELPSFYREVIPSYLQQHQQRPLPQHEAAILEGLDPTAQEEPVFMRHILAVVDDMRYYIGQAQAASSLMLAL
;
A
#
# COMPACT_ATOMS: atom_id res chain seq x y z
N VAL A 1 15.39 -5.37 -32.58
CA VAL A 1 15.40 -6.61 -33.39
C VAL A 1 15.78 -7.89 -32.59
N ARG A 2 16.10 -7.84 -31.28
CA ARG A 2 16.33 -9.07 -30.46
C ARG A 2 15.35 -9.32 -29.30
N ALA A 3 14.24 -8.60 -29.18
CA ALA A 3 13.25 -8.80 -28.10
C ALA A 3 11.85 -9.28 -28.58
N ALA A 4 11.65 -9.54 -29.88
CA ALA A 4 10.33 -9.91 -30.44
C ALA A 4 10.21 -11.40 -30.82
N ARG A 5 10.91 -12.31 -30.12
CA ARG A 5 10.98 -13.74 -30.49
C ARG A 5 10.19 -14.77 -29.66
N PRO A 6 9.52 -14.49 -28.51
CA PRO A 6 8.69 -15.53 -27.90
C PRO A 6 7.25 -15.55 -28.44
N VAL A 7 6.64 -14.39 -28.71
CA VAL A 7 5.20 -14.32 -28.99
C VAL A 7 4.86 -14.83 -30.40
N GLY A 8 5.68 -14.48 -31.40
CA GLY A 8 5.46 -14.94 -32.79
C GLY A 8 5.67 -16.43 -33.02
N ARG A 9 6.42 -17.13 -32.14
CA ARG A 9 6.63 -18.59 -32.22
C ARG A 9 5.55 -19.36 -31.47
N LEU A 10 5.05 -18.83 -30.34
CA LEU A 10 3.81 -19.29 -29.70
C LEU A 10 2.62 -19.17 -30.64
N LEU A 11 2.62 -18.14 -31.50
CA LEU A 11 1.60 -17.96 -32.52
C LEU A 11 1.76 -18.89 -33.76
N LEU A 12 2.91 -19.54 -33.96
CA LEU A 12 3.03 -20.60 -34.98
C LEU A 12 2.53 -21.96 -34.47
N GLU A 13 2.31 -22.10 -33.16
CA GLU A 13 1.52 -23.18 -32.55
C GLU A 13 -0.01 -22.88 -32.52
N LEU A 14 -0.48 -21.82 -33.20
CA LEU A 14 -1.89 -21.40 -33.29
C LEU A 14 -2.89 -22.42 -33.86
N GLY A 15 -2.44 -23.59 -34.35
CA GLY A 15 -3.32 -24.75 -34.51
C GLY A 15 -3.99 -25.18 -33.19
N ARG A 16 -3.39 -24.80 -32.05
CA ARG A 16 -3.86 -25.13 -30.70
C ARG A 16 -4.71 -24.05 -30.03
N LEU A 17 -4.92 -22.87 -30.61
CA LEU A 17 -5.82 -21.87 -30.00
C LEU A 17 -7.28 -22.37 -30.02
N GLY A 18 -7.65 -23.14 -31.03
CA GLY A 18 -8.92 -23.88 -31.08
C GLY A 18 -9.01 -24.96 -29.98
N GLU A 19 -7.92 -25.70 -29.74
CA GLU A 19 -7.84 -26.71 -28.67
C GLU A 19 -7.85 -26.09 -27.27
N ILE A 20 -7.15 -24.96 -27.08
CA ILE A 20 -7.17 -24.16 -25.85
C ILE A 20 -8.57 -23.58 -25.63
N MET A 21 -9.21 -23.04 -26.67
CA MET A 21 -10.59 -22.58 -26.58
C MET A 21 -11.58 -23.70 -26.27
N GLN A 22 -11.40 -24.90 -26.85
CA GLN A 22 -12.19 -26.08 -26.50
C GLN A 22 -11.94 -26.53 -25.05
N LEU A 23 -10.70 -26.53 -24.58
CA LEU A 23 -10.34 -26.78 -23.18
C LEU A 23 -10.98 -25.76 -22.22
N LEU A 24 -11.01 -24.48 -22.59
CA LEU A 24 -11.65 -23.41 -21.81
C LEU A 24 -13.18 -23.52 -21.82
N GLN A 25 -13.78 -23.94 -22.94
CA GLN A 25 -15.22 -24.16 -23.07
C GLN A 25 -15.69 -25.41 -22.31
N MET A 26 -14.95 -26.52 -22.38
CA MET A 26 -15.25 -27.76 -21.66
C MET A 26 -15.16 -27.62 -20.13
N THR A 27 -14.41 -26.62 -19.63
CA THR A 27 -14.20 -26.38 -18.20
C THR A 27 -15.12 -25.31 -17.60
N GLY A 28 -15.99 -24.67 -18.39
CA GLY A 28 -17.03 -23.76 -17.90
C GLY A 28 -18.14 -24.43 -17.06
N ALA A 29 -18.13 -25.77 -17.01
CA ALA A 29 -19.17 -26.62 -16.42
C ALA A 29 -18.99 -26.98 -14.93
N GLY A 30 -18.16 -26.25 -14.16
CA GLY A 30 -18.07 -26.45 -12.71
C GLY A 30 -17.35 -27.73 -12.25
N VAL A 31 -16.38 -28.21 -13.03
CA VAL A 31 -15.58 -29.41 -12.70
C VAL A 31 -14.44 -29.04 -11.74
N GLU A 32 -14.27 -29.80 -10.66
CA GLU A 32 -13.12 -29.70 -9.74
C GLU A 32 -11.82 -30.02 -10.47
N LEU A 33 -10.83 -29.12 -10.41
CA LEU A 33 -9.56 -29.26 -11.12
C LEU A 33 -8.39 -29.40 -10.13
N GLY A 34 -7.45 -30.29 -10.45
CA GLY A 34 -6.17 -30.35 -9.73
C GLY A 34 -5.35 -29.06 -9.87
N GLY A 35 -4.46 -28.78 -8.91
CA GLY A 35 -3.74 -27.50 -8.83
C GLY A 35 -2.88 -27.13 -10.05
N GLU A 36 -2.37 -28.11 -10.80
CA GLU A 36 -1.63 -27.85 -12.05
C GLU A 36 -2.55 -27.44 -13.21
N LEU A 37 -3.70 -28.11 -13.36
CA LEU A 37 -4.72 -27.75 -14.35
C LEU A 37 -5.26 -26.34 -14.11
N LEU A 38 -5.40 -25.94 -12.85
CA LEU A 38 -5.82 -24.59 -12.48
C LEU A 38 -4.79 -23.52 -12.90
N ARG A 39 -3.49 -23.80 -12.75
CA ARG A 39 -2.42 -22.90 -13.22
C ARG A 39 -2.42 -22.76 -14.75
N VAL A 40 -2.56 -23.89 -15.47
CA VAL A 40 -2.65 -23.90 -16.94
C VAL A 40 -3.87 -23.11 -17.41
N ARG A 41 -5.02 -23.30 -16.75
CA ARG A 41 -6.26 -22.58 -17.04
C ARG A 41 -6.13 -21.06 -16.83
N ARG A 42 -5.48 -20.63 -15.74
CA ARG A 42 -5.20 -19.20 -15.49
C ARG A 42 -4.32 -18.60 -16.58
N LEU A 43 -3.24 -19.29 -16.95
CA LEU A 43 -2.33 -18.82 -18.01
C LEU A 43 -3.03 -18.75 -19.36
N ALA A 44 -3.86 -19.74 -19.70
CA ALA A 44 -4.64 -19.75 -20.94
C ALA A 44 -5.60 -18.56 -21.02
N TRP A 45 -6.34 -18.27 -19.93
CA TRP A 45 -7.21 -17.09 -19.87
C TRP A 45 -6.44 -15.78 -20.02
N VAL A 46 -5.30 -15.64 -19.35
CA VAL A 46 -4.42 -14.46 -19.47
C VAL A 46 -3.94 -14.28 -20.91
N LEU A 47 -3.46 -15.35 -21.56
CA LEU A 47 -2.99 -15.29 -22.95
C LEU A 47 -4.10 -14.94 -23.94
N VAL A 48 -5.31 -15.47 -23.75
CA VAL A 48 -6.48 -15.13 -24.57
C VAL A 48 -6.87 -13.66 -24.37
N ALA A 49 -6.86 -13.17 -23.13
CA ALA A 49 -7.13 -11.76 -22.84
C ALA A 49 -6.07 -10.85 -23.47
N GLU A 50 -4.78 -11.15 -23.31
CA GLU A 50 -3.71 -10.37 -23.94
C GLU A 50 -3.83 -10.38 -25.47
N TRP A 51 -4.11 -11.54 -26.07
CA TRP A 51 -4.25 -11.65 -27.51
C TRP A 51 -5.47 -10.89 -28.04
N LEU A 52 -6.61 -10.89 -27.35
CA LEU A 52 -7.81 -10.21 -27.83
C LEU A 52 -7.81 -8.70 -27.51
N LEU A 53 -7.14 -8.27 -26.45
CA LEU A 53 -7.30 -6.94 -25.90
C LEU A 53 -6.04 -6.05 -25.94
N ARG A 54 -4.86 -6.60 -26.27
CA ARG A 54 -3.63 -5.80 -26.44
C ARG A 54 -3.25 -5.60 -27.90
N PRO A 55 -2.57 -4.50 -28.25
CA PRO A 55 -2.23 -4.23 -29.63
C PRO A 55 -1.27 -5.29 -30.18
N TRP A 56 -1.59 -5.85 -31.35
CA TRP A 56 -0.69 -6.78 -32.03
C TRP A 56 0.51 -6.02 -32.58
N LEU A 57 1.70 -6.38 -32.09
CA LEU A 57 2.94 -5.79 -32.52
C LEU A 57 3.15 -6.06 -34.01
N GLY A 58 3.24 -5.01 -34.82
CA GLY A 58 3.43 -5.11 -36.27
C GLY A 58 2.17 -4.86 -37.10
N GLN A 59 1.01 -4.62 -36.49
CA GLN A 59 -0.19 -4.13 -37.19
C GLN A 59 -0.59 -2.71 -36.76
N PRO A 60 -0.91 -1.82 -37.71
CA PRO A 60 -1.39 -0.48 -37.38
C PRO A 60 -2.74 -0.56 -36.67
N VAL A 61 -3.00 0.42 -35.78
CA VAL A 61 -4.17 0.44 -34.87
C VAL A 61 -5.51 0.24 -35.59
N VAL A 62 -5.63 0.75 -36.82
CA VAL A 62 -6.85 0.67 -37.65
C VAL A 62 -7.12 -0.75 -38.17
N GLU A 63 -6.07 -1.54 -38.39
CA GLU A 63 -6.15 -2.91 -38.93
C GLU A 63 -6.30 -3.98 -37.84
N GLN A 64 -6.40 -3.56 -36.58
CA GLN A 64 -6.44 -4.48 -35.45
C GLN A 64 -7.83 -5.06 -35.18
N HIS A 65 -8.86 -4.70 -35.95
CA HIS A 65 -10.22 -5.24 -35.86
C HIS A 65 -10.78 -5.25 -34.42
N TRP A 66 -10.57 -4.15 -33.69
CA TRP A 66 -10.89 -4.06 -32.26
C TRP A 66 -12.33 -4.46 -31.91
N ALA A 67 -13.31 -4.02 -32.70
CA ALA A 67 -14.72 -4.36 -32.47
C ALA A 67 -14.98 -5.88 -32.48
N GLU A 68 -14.39 -6.60 -33.44
CA GLU A 68 -14.54 -8.06 -33.55
C GLU A 68 -13.83 -8.79 -32.42
N ARG A 69 -12.64 -8.32 -32.04
CA ARG A 69 -11.87 -8.91 -30.94
C ARG A 69 -12.54 -8.69 -29.58
N HIS A 70 -13.10 -7.50 -29.36
CA HIS A 70 -13.90 -7.19 -28.17
C HIS A 70 -15.16 -8.06 -28.10
N ARG A 71 -15.85 -8.24 -29.23
CA ARG A 71 -17.02 -9.14 -29.34
C ARG A 71 -16.65 -10.58 -28.97
N ARG A 72 -15.58 -11.13 -29.56
CA ARG A 72 -15.11 -12.49 -29.25
C ARG A 72 -14.67 -12.63 -27.80
N PHE A 73 -14.02 -11.61 -27.24
CA PHE A 73 -13.67 -11.62 -25.82
C PHE A 73 -14.93 -11.72 -24.96
N HIS A 74 -15.94 -10.88 -25.23
CA HIS A 74 -17.21 -10.92 -24.52
C HIS A 74 -17.92 -12.29 -24.65
N GLU A 75 -18.00 -12.86 -25.85
CA GLU A 75 -18.59 -14.18 -26.09
C GLU A 75 -17.88 -15.30 -25.32
N LEU A 76 -16.55 -15.21 -25.16
CA LEU A 76 -15.76 -16.18 -24.40
C LEU A 76 -15.88 -15.99 -22.90
N THR A 77 -15.91 -14.75 -22.40
CA THR A 77 -15.89 -14.48 -20.96
C THR A 77 -17.28 -14.42 -20.33
N ALA A 78 -18.34 -14.14 -21.10
CA ALA A 78 -19.69 -14.06 -20.55
C ALA A 78 -20.16 -15.37 -19.89
N PRO A 79 -19.93 -16.58 -20.47
CA PRO A 79 -20.26 -17.83 -19.80
C PRO A 79 -19.48 -18.04 -18.51
N LEU A 80 -18.20 -17.62 -18.46
CA LEU A 80 -17.38 -17.69 -17.25
C LEU A 80 -17.96 -16.80 -16.13
N GLY A 81 -18.34 -15.57 -16.47
CA GLY A 81 -18.99 -14.65 -15.55
C GLY A 81 -20.33 -15.19 -15.04
N GLN A 82 -21.15 -15.78 -15.93
CA GLN A 82 -22.42 -16.39 -15.56
C GLN A 82 -22.25 -17.61 -14.64
N SER A 83 -21.34 -18.53 -14.97
CA SER A 83 -21.02 -19.68 -14.11
C SER A 83 -20.51 -19.25 -12.75
N TYR A 84 -19.68 -18.21 -12.70
CA TYR A 84 -19.18 -17.64 -11.44
C TYR A 84 -20.31 -17.02 -10.59
N VAL A 85 -21.18 -16.22 -11.21
CA VAL A 85 -22.34 -15.62 -10.50
C VAL A 85 -23.28 -16.71 -9.99
N ALA A 86 -23.55 -17.74 -10.79
CA ALA A 86 -24.36 -18.88 -10.37
C ALA A 86 -23.72 -19.61 -9.19
N ALA A 87 -22.42 -19.93 -9.25
CA ALA A 87 -21.71 -20.58 -8.16
C ALA A 87 -21.67 -19.73 -6.87
N THR A 88 -21.50 -18.41 -7.02
CA THR A 88 -21.54 -17.45 -5.89
C THR A 88 -22.92 -17.43 -5.23
N THR A 89 -23.98 -17.51 -6.04
CA THR A 89 -25.37 -17.56 -5.55
C THR A 89 -25.68 -18.88 -4.87
N VAL A 90 -25.16 -20.00 -5.40
CA VAL A 90 -25.30 -21.32 -4.78
C VAL A 90 -24.60 -21.37 -3.44
N LEU A 91 -23.39 -20.82 -3.31
CA LEU A 91 -22.65 -20.79 -2.05
C LEU A 91 -23.38 -20.01 -0.94
N LEU A 92 -24.17 -18.99 -1.30
CA LEU A 92 -25.04 -18.27 -0.37
C LEU A 92 -26.15 -19.16 0.22
N THR A 93 -26.56 -20.20 -0.51
CA THR A 93 -27.66 -21.09 -0.15
C THR A 93 -27.22 -22.47 0.35
N ASP A 94 -26.08 -22.98 -0.12
CA ASP A 94 -25.50 -24.27 0.26
C ASP A 94 -23.96 -24.17 0.33
N PRO A 95 -23.37 -24.17 1.54
CA PRO A 95 -21.94 -23.96 1.75
C PRO A 95 -21.08 -25.21 1.50
N SER A 96 -21.64 -26.30 0.97
CA SER A 96 -20.98 -27.61 0.90
C SER A 96 -19.89 -27.75 -0.19
N SER A 97 -19.73 -26.79 -1.13
CA SER A 97 -18.67 -26.84 -2.17
C SER A 97 -18.00 -25.47 -2.49
N PRO A 98 -17.09 -24.97 -1.63
CA PRO A 98 -16.43 -23.67 -1.85
C PRO A 98 -15.43 -23.66 -3.03
N GLN A 99 -14.97 -24.82 -3.51
CA GLN A 99 -13.90 -24.93 -4.50
C GLN A 99 -14.22 -24.28 -5.85
N VAL A 100 -15.47 -24.39 -6.33
CA VAL A 100 -15.87 -23.80 -7.62
C VAL A 100 -15.80 -22.27 -7.56
N VAL A 101 -16.14 -21.69 -6.42
CA VAL A 101 -16.09 -20.24 -6.20
C VAL A 101 -14.65 -19.77 -5.99
N GLU A 102 -13.83 -20.56 -5.30
CA GLU A 102 -12.39 -20.31 -5.15
C GLU A 102 -11.67 -20.33 -6.51
N ASP A 103 -11.88 -21.34 -7.34
CA ASP A 103 -11.28 -21.45 -8.66
C ASP A 103 -11.72 -20.30 -9.59
N GLY A 104 -13.01 -19.97 -9.58
CA GLY A 104 -13.55 -18.84 -10.32
C GLY A 104 -12.96 -17.50 -9.87
N CYS A 105 -12.85 -17.30 -8.56
CA CYS A 105 -12.20 -16.14 -7.96
C CYS A 105 -10.75 -16.00 -8.44
N ILE A 106 -9.97 -17.09 -8.45
CA ILE A 106 -8.55 -16.97 -8.79
C ILE A 106 -8.33 -16.78 -10.30
N VAL A 107 -9.17 -17.37 -11.15
CA VAL A 107 -9.16 -17.08 -12.60
C VAL A 107 -9.50 -15.62 -12.86
N MET A 108 -10.54 -15.08 -12.19
CA MET A 108 -10.88 -13.66 -12.28
C MET A 108 -9.73 -12.77 -11.80
N ALA A 109 -9.10 -13.08 -10.67
CA ALA A 109 -7.96 -12.32 -10.15
C ALA A 109 -6.76 -12.32 -11.13
N ALA A 110 -6.49 -13.45 -11.78
CA ALA A 110 -5.40 -13.58 -12.75
C ALA A 110 -5.67 -12.76 -14.02
N LEU A 111 -6.89 -12.85 -14.56
CA LEU A 111 -7.36 -12.00 -15.65
C LEU A 111 -7.22 -10.53 -15.27
N MET A 112 -7.55 -10.18 -14.02
CA MET A 112 -7.48 -8.79 -13.59
C MET A 112 -6.07 -8.22 -13.51
N ARG A 113 -5.13 -8.98 -12.97
CA ARG A 113 -3.72 -8.56 -12.91
C ARG A 113 -3.11 -8.39 -14.29
N ALA A 114 -3.40 -9.29 -15.22
CA ALA A 114 -2.87 -9.22 -16.58
C ALA A 114 -3.34 -7.97 -17.36
N MET A 115 -4.46 -7.40 -16.94
CA MET A 115 -5.17 -6.35 -17.66
C MET A 115 -5.05 -4.96 -17.02
N GLU A 116 -4.37 -4.84 -15.89
CA GLU A 116 -4.23 -3.57 -15.15
C GLU A 116 -3.55 -2.47 -16.01
N ASP A 117 -2.52 -2.83 -16.77
CA ASP A 117 -1.75 -1.91 -17.62
C ASP A 117 -2.38 -1.63 -18.99
N THR A 118 -3.63 -2.06 -19.23
CA THR A 118 -4.27 -1.89 -20.55
C THR A 118 -4.99 -0.56 -20.70
N PRO A 119 -5.19 -0.05 -21.94
CA PRO A 119 -5.89 1.22 -22.17
C PRO A 119 -7.30 1.25 -21.55
N ARG A 120 -7.77 2.44 -21.15
CA ARG A 120 -9.06 2.61 -20.46
C ARG A 120 -10.25 1.99 -21.22
N ASP A 121 -10.29 2.15 -22.55
CA ASP A 121 -11.39 1.63 -23.38
C ASP A 121 -11.47 0.11 -23.34
N VAL A 122 -10.31 -0.55 -23.34
CA VAL A 122 -10.18 -2.00 -23.17
C VAL A 122 -10.67 -2.43 -21.78
N ARG A 123 -10.32 -1.67 -20.75
CA ARG A 123 -10.77 -1.94 -19.38
C ARG A 123 -12.29 -1.78 -19.23
N LYS A 124 -12.93 -0.85 -19.96
CA LYS A 124 -14.40 -0.69 -19.97
C LYS A 124 -15.10 -1.92 -20.56
N VAL A 125 -14.61 -2.43 -21.70
CA VAL A 125 -15.17 -3.65 -22.33
C VAL A 125 -15.12 -4.84 -21.35
N MET A 126 -14.02 -4.99 -20.63
CA MET A 126 -13.89 -6.03 -19.60
C MET A 126 -14.79 -5.79 -18.39
N TYR A 127 -14.99 -4.53 -18.01
CA TYR A 127 -15.95 -4.20 -16.96
C TYR A 127 -17.35 -4.66 -17.34
N GLU A 128 -17.82 -4.35 -18.55
CA GLU A 128 -19.14 -4.74 -19.02
C GLU A 128 -19.28 -6.26 -19.16
N ALA A 129 -18.25 -6.95 -19.69
CA ALA A 129 -18.30 -8.37 -19.98
C ALA A 129 -18.17 -9.29 -18.74
N LEU A 130 -17.43 -8.85 -17.71
CA LEU A 130 -17.03 -9.72 -16.61
C LEU A 130 -17.17 -9.08 -15.23
N ILE A 131 -16.63 -7.88 -15.02
CA ILE A 131 -16.51 -7.30 -13.66
C ILE A 131 -17.86 -6.77 -13.16
N GLY A 132 -18.59 -6.04 -13.99
CA GLY A 132 -19.88 -5.43 -13.65
C GLY A 132 -20.92 -6.47 -13.20
N PRO A 133 -21.13 -7.57 -13.96
CA PRO A 133 -22.04 -8.63 -13.54
C PRO A 133 -21.57 -9.42 -12.30
N ALA A 134 -20.26 -9.63 -12.14
CA ALA A 134 -19.70 -10.43 -11.05
C ALA A 134 -19.62 -9.67 -9.72
N LEU A 135 -19.38 -8.36 -9.77
CA LEU A 135 -19.07 -7.56 -8.57
C LEU A 135 -20.19 -7.56 -7.52
N PRO A 136 -21.48 -7.30 -7.84
CA PRO A 136 -22.53 -7.27 -6.81
C PRO A 136 -22.75 -8.62 -6.10
N PRO A 137 -22.84 -9.76 -6.80
CA PRO A 137 -22.91 -11.09 -6.16
C PRO A 137 -21.70 -11.41 -5.30
N THR A 138 -20.48 -11.09 -5.77
CA THR A 138 -19.26 -11.30 -4.97
C THR A 138 -19.29 -10.50 -3.67
N LEU A 139 -19.73 -9.24 -3.72
CA LEU A 139 -19.84 -8.40 -2.52
C LEU A 139 -20.90 -8.92 -1.55
N GLN A 140 -22.05 -9.37 -2.06
CA GLN A 140 -23.09 -9.98 -1.24
C GLN A 140 -22.61 -11.26 -0.55
N MET A 141 -21.86 -12.10 -1.27
CA MET A 141 -21.20 -13.27 -0.68
C MET A 141 -20.24 -12.85 0.43
N VAL A 142 -19.36 -11.89 0.18
CA VAL A 142 -18.39 -11.41 1.16
C VAL A 142 -19.05 -10.81 2.41
N GLU A 143 -20.14 -10.05 2.25
CA GLU A 143 -20.94 -9.54 3.37
C GLU A 143 -21.61 -10.65 4.18
N SER A 144 -22.19 -11.64 3.51
CA SER A 144 -22.83 -12.79 4.17
C SER A 144 -21.82 -13.63 4.95
N LEU A 145 -20.63 -13.84 4.37
CA LEU A 145 -19.53 -14.55 5.01
C LEU A 145 -19.04 -13.79 6.24
N ALA A 146 -18.92 -12.46 6.16
CA ALA A 146 -18.55 -11.63 7.30
C ALA A 146 -19.55 -11.77 8.46
N ALA A 147 -20.85 -11.72 8.16
CA ALA A 147 -21.91 -11.89 9.15
C ALA A 147 -21.90 -13.29 9.78
N GLN A 148 -21.61 -14.34 9.00
CA GLN A 148 -21.56 -15.71 9.50
C GLN A 148 -20.33 -15.99 10.37
N VAL A 149 -19.19 -15.35 10.08
CA VAL A 149 -17.99 -15.43 10.92
C VAL A 149 -18.23 -14.77 12.28
N GLU A 150 -18.90 -13.61 12.32
CA GLU A 150 -19.30 -12.95 13.57
C GLU A 150 -20.22 -13.83 14.44
N LEU A 151 -21.03 -14.70 13.82
CA LEU A 151 -21.92 -15.64 14.49
C LEU A 151 -21.24 -16.96 14.90
N GLY A 152 -19.92 -17.11 14.68
CA GLY A 152 -19.15 -18.29 15.08
C GLY A 152 -19.37 -19.56 14.25
N GLY A 153 -20.03 -19.46 13.09
CA GLY A 153 -20.52 -20.62 12.32
C GLY A 153 -19.53 -21.22 11.31
N TRP A 154 -18.46 -20.51 10.94
CA TRP A 154 -17.53 -20.95 9.89
C TRP A 154 -16.10 -21.12 10.39
N LYS A 155 -15.46 -22.25 10.05
CA LYS A 155 -14.00 -22.41 10.15
C LYS A 155 -13.37 -21.45 9.14
N THR A 156 -12.55 -20.52 9.62
CA THR A 156 -11.79 -19.46 8.92
C THR A 156 -10.93 -19.89 7.71
N ILE A 157 -10.97 -21.16 7.32
CA ILE A 157 -10.05 -21.79 6.37
C ILE A 157 -10.41 -21.46 4.90
N GLY A 158 -11.68 -21.11 4.58
CA GLY A 158 -12.13 -20.89 3.20
C GLY A 158 -12.12 -19.44 2.69
N ILE A 159 -12.08 -18.43 3.58
CA ILE A 159 -12.27 -17.02 3.19
C ILE A 159 -10.93 -16.36 2.78
N ALA A 160 -9.84 -16.73 3.44
CA ALA A 160 -8.50 -16.20 3.18
C ALA A 160 -8.05 -16.32 1.70
N PRO A 161 -8.24 -17.45 0.99
CA PRO A 161 -7.83 -17.56 -0.42
C PRO A 161 -8.72 -16.74 -1.37
N MET A 162 -9.96 -16.45 -0.97
CA MET A 162 -10.92 -15.70 -1.79
C MET A 162 -10.71 -14.18 -1.68
N LEU A 163 -10.22 -13.70 -0.54
CA LEU A 163 -10.04 -12.26 -0.26
C LEU A 163 -9.17 -11.53 -1.31
N PRO A 164 -7.99 -12.04 -1.75
CA PRO A 164 -7.19 -11.40 -2.80
C PRO A 164 -7.93 -11.26 -4.14
N ALA A 165 -8.83 -12.19 -4.44
CA ALA A 165 -9.59 -12.17 -5.68
C ALA A 165 -10.72 -11.13 -5.66
N VAL A 166 -11.46 -11.07 -4.56
CA VAL A 166 -12.49 -10.04 -4.34
C VAL A 166 -11.84 -8.65 -4.37
N VAL A 167 -10.71 -8.49 -3.69
CA VAL A 167 -9.93 -7.25 -3.71
C VAL A 167 -9.46 -6.91 -5.13
N GLY A 168 -8.98 -7.91 -5.88
CA GLY A 168 -8.61 -7.76 -7.28
C GLY A 168 -9.77 -7.30 -8.16
N LEU A 169 -10.98 -7.83 -7.95
CA LEU A 169 -12.19 -7.44 -8.67
C LEU A 169 -12.61 -5.98 -8.40
N VAL A 170 -12.59 -5.55 -7.13
CA VAL A 170 -12.92 -4.16 -6.78
C VAL A 170 -11.86 -3.20 -7.33
N ARG A 171 -10.57 -3.54 -7.18
CA ARG A 171 -9.46 -2.76 -7.76
C ARG A 171 -9.61 -2.61 -9.27
N ALA A 172 -9.94 -3.71 -9.95
CA ALA A 172 -10.16 -3.73 -11.38
C ALA A 172 -11.34 -2.86 -11.82
N ALA A 173 -12.48 -2.93 -11.11
CA ALA A 173 -13.62 -2.07 -11.37
C ALA A 173 -13.22 -0.58 -11.28
N LEU A 174 -12.47 -0.22 -10.24
CA LEU A 174 -11.97 1.14 -10.01
C LEU A 174 -10.95 1.58 -11.05
N CYS A 175 -10.10 0.68 -11.57
CA CYS A 175 -9.14 1.00 -12.64
C CYS A 175 -9.82 1.14 -14.01
N ALA A 176 -10.89 0.37 -14.24
CA ALA A 176 -11.65 0.38 -15.48
C ALA A 176 -12.54 1.62 -15.60
N MET A 177 -13.37 1.85 -14.59
CA MET A 177 -14.45 2.84 -14.63
C MET A 177 -14.10 4.10 -13.83
N GLY A 178 -13.18 4.02 -12.86
CA GLY A 178 -12.81 5.15 -12.01
C GLY A 178 -14.02 5.64 -11.19
N PRO A 179 -14.33 6.94 -11.21
CA PRO A 179 -15.45 7.51 -10.46
C PRO A 179 -16.84 7.09 -10.99
N GLU A 180 -16.89 6.43 -12.15
CA GLU A 180 -18.15 5.89 -12.73
C GLU A 180 -18.61 4.63 -11.99
N VAL A 181 -17.77 4.00 -11.14
CA VAL A 181 -18.22 2.90 -10.27
C VAL A 181 -19.19 3.44 -9.22
N PRO A 182 -20.39 2.84 -9.05
CA PRO A 182 -21.34 3.26 -8.04
C PRO A 182 -20.71 3.32 -6.64
N SER A 183 -20.80 4.50 -6.00
CA SER A 183 -20.19 4.74 -4.68
C SER A 183 -20.68 3.77 -3.62
N LEU A 184 -21.97 3.40 -3.66
CA LEU A 184 -22.56 2.42 -2.77
C LEU A 184 -21.89 1.04 -2.86
N LEU A 185 -21.50 0.58 -4.06
CA LEU A 185 -20.81 -0.70 -4.23
C LEU A 185 -19.41 -0.66 -3.60
N VAL A 186 -18.72 0.46 -3.77
CA VAL A 186 -17.40 0.67 -3.16
C VAL A 186 -17.50 0.75 -1.64
N GLN A 187 -18.51 1.46 -1.11
CA GLN A 187 -18.74 1.55 0.33
C GLN A 187 -19.03 0.18 0.94
N ARG A 188 -19.92 -0.60 0.31
CA ARG A 188 -20.23 -1.99 0.70
C ARG A 188 -18.98 -2.86 0.71
N ALA A 189 -18.16 -2.78 -0.33
CA ALA A 189 -16.89 -3.50 -0.40
C ALA A 189 -15.97 -3.16 0.77
N VAL A 190 -15.74 -1.87 1.03
CA VAL A 190 -14.88 -1.43 2.15
C VAL A 190 -15.42 -1.91 3.50
N MET A 191 -16.73 -1.76 3.75
CA MET A 191 -17.34 -2.21 5.01
C MET A 191 -17.22 -3.72 5.20
N ALA A 192 -17.47 -4.49 4.15
CA ALA A 192 -17.39 -5.95 4.21
C ALA A 192 -15.95 -6.43 4.41
N PHE A 193 -14.97 -5.79 3.75
CA PHE A 193 -13.56 -6.04 4.01
C PHE A 193 -13.16 -5.68 5.44
N THR A 194 -13.67 -4.57 5.99
CA THR A 194 -13.41 -4.16 7.38
C THR A 194 -13.85 -5.24 8.38
N ARG A 195 -15.05 -5.79 8.19
CA ARG A 195 -15.60 -6.83 9.06
C ARG A 195 -14.84 -8.15 8.95
N LEU A 196 -14.51 -8.57 7.73
CA LEU A 196 -13.67 -9.76 7.51
C LEU A 196 -12.24 -9.59 8.07
N TYR A 197 -11.73 -8.37 8.08
CA TYR A 197 -10.43 -8.06 8.66
C TYR A 197 -10.41 -8.19 10.18
N GLY A 198 -11.42 -7.64 10.85
CA GLY A 198 -11.54 -7.71 12.31
C GLY A 198 -11.59 -9.14 12.83
N THR A 199 -12.25 -10.03 12.09
CA THR A 199 -12.47 -11.43 12.50
C THR A 199 -11.31 -12.37 12.18
N THR A 200 -10.42 -12.02 11.24
CA THR A 200 -9.26 -12.85 10.87
C THR A 200 -8.00 -12.54 11.68
N ASN A 201 -8.06 -11.56 12.59
CA ASN A 201 -6.93 -11.17 13.46
C ASN A 201 -6.58 -12.20 14.54
N GLU A 202 -7.47 -13.16 14.84
CA GLU A 202 -7.35 -13.98 16.04
C GLU A 202 -6.73 -15.38 15.86
N GLY A 203 -6.39 -15.86 14.64
CA GLY A 203 -6.11 -17.32 14.54
C GLY A 203 -5.30 -17.92 13.40
N SER A 204 -4.71 -17.20 12.44
CA SER A 204 -3.89 -17.88 11.43
C SER A 204 -2.73 -17.04 10.88
N GLY A 205 -1.54 -17.19 11.47
CA GLY A 205 -0.29 -16.58 11.00
C GLY A 205 0.33 -17.26 9.77
N GLY A 206 -0.48 -17.68 8.80
CA GLY A 206 0.00 -18.29 7.55
C GLY A 206 0.23 -17.26 6.43
N SER A 207 1.08 -17.58 5.44
CA SER A 207 1.41 -16.68 4.31
C SER A 207 0.20 -16.18 3.52
N ALA A 208 -0.83 -17.01 3.37
CA ALA A 208 -2.09 -16.63 2.69
C ALA A 208 -2.84 -15.50 3.41
N SER A 209 -2.74 -15.43 4.76
CA SER A 209 -3.33 -14.34 5.54
C SER A 209 -2.59 -13.02 5.31
N GLN A 210 -1.27 -13.08 5.12
CA GLN A 210 -0.43 -11.91 4.82
C GLN A 210 -0.67 -11.38 3.40
N ASP A 211 -0.84 -12.27 2.42
CA ASP A 211 -1.15 -11.91 1.03
C ASP A 211 -2.54 -11.25 0.89
N GLY A 212 -3.53 -11.78 1.60
CA GLY A 212 -4.86 -11.16 1.68
C GLY A 212 -4.81 -9.77 2.34
N ARG A 213 -3.99 -9.63 3.39
CA ARG A 213 -3.87 -8.36 4.11
C ARG A 213 -3.14 -7.28 3.30
N SER A 214 -2.00 -7.63 2.70
CA SER A 214 -1.29 -6.69 1.82
C SER A 214 -2.13 -6.28 0.61
N SER A 215 -2.90 -7.20 0.02
CA SER A 215 -3.81 -6.90 -1.09
C SER A 215 -4.88 -5.89 -0.70
N THR A 216 -5.46 -6.02 0.49
CA THR A 216 -6.53 -5.13 0.96
C THR A 216 -5.98 -3.74 1.33
N LEU A 217 -4.78 -3.65 1.92
CA LEU A 217 -4.10 -2.36 2.12
C LEU A 217 -3.85 -1.65 0.78
N ARG A 218 -3.45 -2.37 -0.27
CA ARG A 218 -3.30 -1.80 -1.63
C ARG A 218 -4.62 -1.31 -2.22
N LEU A 219 -5.73 -1.99 -1.94
CA LEU A 219 -7.05 -1.49 -2.35
C LEU A 219 -7.41 -0.19 -1.62
N MET A 220 -7.14 -0.12 -0.32
CA MET A 220 -7.35 1.10 0.45
C MET A 220 -6.49 2.25 -0.09
N GLN A 221 -5.24 1.98 -0.48
CA GLN A 221 -4.36 2.97 -1.12
C GLN A 221 -4.99 3.50 -2.41
N LEU A 222 -5.51 2.60 -3.26
CA LEU A 222 -6.20 3.00 -4.48
C LEU A 222 -7.43 3.88 -4.18
N LEU A 223 -8.23 3.52 -3.18
CA LEU A 223 -9.44 4.26 -2.81
C LEU A 223 -9.15 5.67 -2.29
N VAL A 224 -8.08 5.79 -1.52
CA VAL A 224 -7.60 7.06 -0.96
C VAL A 224 -7.05 7.98 -2.06
N THR A 225 -6.26 7.41 -2.98
CA THR A 225 -5.58 8.14 -4.05
C THR A 225 -6.49 8.45 -5.24
N HIS A 226 -7.61 7.74 -5.40
CA HIS A 226 -8.53 7.96 -6.50
C HIS A 226 -9.22 9.33 -6.43
N PRO A 227 -9.26 10.08 -7.54
CA PRO A 227 -9.90 11.38 -7.60
C PRO A 227 -11.43 11.22 -7.56
N GLY A 228 -12.07 11.73 -6.51
CA GLY A 228 -13.52 11.78 -6.41
C GLY A 228 -14.03 12.04 -5.00
N ARG A 229 -15.00 12.96 -4.85
CA ARG A 229 -15.64 13.27 -3.55
C ARG A 229 -16.52 12.14 -3.01
N SER A 230 -16.94 11.23 -3.89
CA SER A 230 -17.85 10.13 -3.57
C SER A 230 -17.28 9.11 -2.57
N TYR A 231 -15.97 9.14 -2.32
CA TYR A 231 -15.27 8.25 -1.40
C TYR A 231 -14.79 8.96 -0.12
N ASP A 232 -15.10 10.24 0.06
CA ASP A 232 -14.62 11.02 1.20
C ASP A 232 -15.13 10.45 2.54
N CYS A 233 -16.37 9.94 2.55
CA CYS A 233 -16.96 9.27 3.71
C CYS A 233 -16.25 7.94 4.09
N LEU A 234 -15.40 7.39 3.22
CA LEU A 234 -14.66 6.16 3.47
C LEU A 234 -13.29 6.41 4.09
N LEU A 235 -12.83 7.66 4.12
CA LEU A 235 -11.51 8.02 4.62
C LEU A 235 -11.30 7.59 6.08
N GLN A 236 -12.28 7.91 6.95
CA GLN A 236 -12.22 7.54 8.37
C GLN A 236 -12.23 6.00 8.57
N PRO A 237 -13.17 5.22 8.01
CA PRO A 237 -13.15 3.76 8.09
C PRO A 237 -11.84 3.12 7.60
N ILE A 238 -11.28 3.64 6.49
CA ILE A 238 -10.02 3.15 5.92
C ILE A 238 -8.85 3.39 6.87
N LEU A 239 -8.72 4.61 7.41
CA LEU A 239 -7.66 4.96 8.35
C LEU A 239 -7.76 4.16 9.64
N GLN A 240 -8.97 4.00 10.19
CA GLN A 240 -9.19 3.20 11.39
C GLN A 240 -8.72 1.76 11.17
N MET A 241 -9.18 1.11 10.10
CA MET A 241 -8.82 -0.27 9.79
C MET A 241 -7.31 -0.45 9.57
N ALA A 242 -6.68 0.48 8.85
CA ALA A 242 -5.25 0.43 8.60
C ALA A 242 -4.44 0.51 9.89
N LEU A 243 -4.81 1.44 10.78
CA LEU A 243 -4.11 1.63 12.06
C LEU A 243 -4.31 0.45 13.01
N ASP A 244 -5.51 -0.12 13.05
CA ASP A 244 -5.83 -1.28 13.88
C ASP A 244 -5.15 -2.56 13.36
N THR A 245 -4.84 -2.63 12.06
CA THR A 245 -4.04 -3.71 11.47
C THR A 245 -2.61 -3.75 12.00
N SER A 246 -2.08 -2.59 12.38
CA SER A 246 -0.70 -2.40 12.84
C SER A 246 -0.55 -2.14 14.34
N SER A 247 -1.65 -2.15 15.12
CA SER A 247 -1.62 -1.82 16.55
C SER A 247 -1.20 -2.98 17.46
N GLY A 248 -0.91 -4.16 16.91
CA GLY A 248 -0.44 -5.32 17.68
C GLY A 248 1.08 -5.47 17.69
N ASP A 249 1.63 -6.15 18.70
CA ASP A 249 3.08 -6.40 18.85
C ASP A 249 3.62 -7.58 18.02
N GLY A 250 2.75 -8.26 17.26
CA GLY A 250 3.09 -9.43 16.46
C GLY A 250 4.01 -9.13 15.27
N GLU A 251 4.76 -10.13 14.82
CA GLU A 251 5.67 -10.01 13.66
C GLU A 251 4.94 -9.56 12.39
N LEU A 252 3.71 -10.03 12.19
CA LEU A 252 2.87 -9.64 11.07
C LEU A 252 2.50 -8.14 11.09
N ALA A 253 2.20 -7.58 12.27
CA ALA A 253 1.92 -6.16 12.40
C ALA A 253 3.16 -5.31 12.08
N LYS A 254 4.34 -5.76 12.51
CA LYS A 254 5.63 -5.13 12.17
C LYS A 254 5.93 -5.19 10.67
N ALA A 255 5.58 -6.29 10.01
CA ALA A 255 5.76 -6.47 8.56
C ALA A 255 4.81 -5.58 7.73
N LEU A 256 3.57 -5.37 8.20
CA LEU A 256 2.59 -4.53 7.50
C LEU A 256 2.71 -3.03 7.82
N GLN A 257 3.41 -2.67 8.90
CA GLN A 257 3.57 -1.29 9.36
C GLN A 257 4.05 -0.30 8.27
N PRO A 258 5.03 -0.61 7.40
CA PRO A 258 5.43 0.31 6.33
C PRO A 258 4.31 0.58 5.32
N GLN A 259 3.50 -0.43 4.97
CA GLN A 259 2.39 -0.30 4.04
C GLN A 259 1.26 0.55 4.64
N VAL A 260 0.99 0.39 5.94
CA VAL A 260 0.05 1.24 6.68
C VAL A 260 0.55 2.69 6.73
N CYS A 261 1.84 2.90 6.98
CA CYS A 261 2.45 4.24 6.97
C CYS A 261 2.29 4.93 5.60
N LEU A 262 2.57 4.20 4.51
CA LEU A 262 2.38 4.72 3.15
C LEU A 262 0.92 5.11 2.88
N LEU A 263 -0.03 4.27 3.27
CA LEU A 263 -1.46 4.56 3.13
C LEU A 263 -1.87 5.82 3.90
N VAL A 264 -1.37 6.03 5.12
CA VAL A 264 -1.64 7.23 5.91
C VAL A 264 -1.04 8.48 5.25
N LEU A 265 0.17 8.39 4.70
CA LEU A 265 0.82 9.52 4.03
C LEU A 265 0.12 9.88 2.71
N GLU A 266 -0.32 8.88 1.94
CA GLU A 266 -1.15 9.06 0.75
C GLU A 266 -2.53 9.65 1.11
N ALA A 267 -3.15 9.11 2.16
CA ALA A 267 -4.09 9.72 3.10
C ALA A 267 -4.08 11.25 3.09
N LEU A 268 -3.04 11.71 3.76
CA LEU A 268 -2.79 13.10 4.06
C LEU A 268 -2.49 13.90 2.79
N ARG A 269 -1.75 13.33 1.83
CA ARG A 269 -1.41 14.02 0.59
C ARG A 269 -2.64 14.28 -0.29
N ALA A 270 -3.43 13.24 -0.55
CA ALA A 270 -4.57 13.32 -1.45
C ALA A 270 -5.72 14.14 -0.85
N ARG A 271 -5.91 14.06 0.48
CA ARG A 271 -7.08 14.62 1.18
C ARG A 271 -6.72 15.68 2.23
N ALA A 272 -5.52 16.27 2.15
CA ALA A 272 -5.01 17.26 3.11
C ALA A 272 -6.03 18.36 3.40
N ARG A 273 -6.60 18.98 2.35
CA ARG A 273 -7.56 20.08 2.51
C ARG A 273 -8.82 19.69 3.28
N GLN A 274 -9.25 18.43 3.20
CA GLN A 274 -10.42 17.93 3.92
C GLN A 274 -10.10 17.60 5.37
N LEU A 275 -8.91 17.05 5.63
CA LEU A 275 -8.42 16.75 6.98
C LEU A 275 -8.03 18.02 7.76
N LEU A 276 -7.55 19.04 7.05
CA LEU A 276 -7.11 20.33 7.59
C LEU A 276 -8.22 21.38 7.64
N ALA A 277 -9.40 21.11 7.08
CA ALA A 277 -10.54 22.02 7.17
C ALA A 277 -11.01 22.11 8.64
N ALA A 278 -11.43 23.31 9.07
CA ALA A 278 -12.01 23.52 10.40
C ALA A 278 -13.31 22.70 10.63
N THR A 279 -13.93 22.24 9.55
CA THR A 279 -15.12 21.38 9.54
C THR A 279 -14.80 19.89 9.45
N ALA A 280 -13.52 19.49 9.49
CA ALA A 280 -13.13 18.09 9.47
C ALA A 280 -13.63 17.37 10.74
N SER A 281 -13.97 16.09 10.60
CA SER A 281 -14.31 15.25 11.76
C SER A 281 -13.12 15.16 12.70
N ALA A 282 -13.35 15.46 13.98
CA ALA A 282 -12.33 15.36 15.04
C ALA A 282 -11.72 13.94 15.10
N GLU A 283 -12.53 12.91 14.87
CA GLU A 283 -12.08 11.52 14.82
C GLU A 283 -11.10 11.27 13.66
N CYS A 284 -11.37 11.85 12.49
CA CYS A 284 -10.49 11.69 11.33
C CYS A 284 -9.14 12.41 11.52
N GLN A 285 -9.15 13.56 12.23
CA GLN A 285 -7.91 14.24 12.64
C GLN A 285 -7.12 13.42 13.67
N GLN A 286 -7.80 12.84 14.67
CA GLN A 286 -7.16 11.95 15.63
C GLN A 286 -6.52 10.73 14.97
N LEU A 287 -7.19 10.11 13.99
CA LEU A 287 -6.62 8.99 13.23
C LEU A 287 -5.41 9.39 12.40
N ALA A 288 -5.47 10.53 11.72
CA ALA A 288 -4.32 11.08 11.01
C ALA A 288 -3.12 11.32 11.94
N MET A 289 -3.36 11.86 13.14
CA MET A 289 -2.35 12.05 14.18
C MET A 289 -1.76 10.73 14.65
N ARG A 290 -2.61 9.73 14.96
CA ARG A 290 -2.17 8.38 15.34
C ARG A 290 -1.28 7.75 14.26
N GLY A 291 -1.64 7.93 13.00
CA GLY A 291 -0.86 7.45 11.86
C GLY A 291 0.49 8.15 11.70
N LEU A 292 0.57 9.46 11.89
CA LEU A 292 1.85 10.17 11.88
C LEU A 292 2.76 9.79 13.06
N THR A 293 2.20 9.54 14.24
CA THR A 293 2.96 8.99 15.38
C THR A 293 3.52 7.59 15.04
N MET A 294 2.77 6.78 14.29
CA MET A 294 3.24 5.48 13.80
C MET A 294 4.33 5.61 12.74
N VAL A 295 4.24 6.60 11.84
CA VAL A 295 5.33 6.94 10.91
C VAL A 295 6.57 7.32 11.69
N ALA A 296 6.44 8.15 12.74
CA ALA A 296 7.56 8.53 13.59
C ALA A 296 8.21 7.31 14.27
N SER A 297 7.41 6.38 14.80
CA SER A 297 7.93 5.16 15.45
C SER A 297 8.60 4.20 14.46
N LEU A 298 8.09 4.10 13.22
CA LEU A 298 8.71 3.32 12.16
C LEU A 298 10.08 3.90 11.80
N LEU A 299 10.17 5.22 11.59
CA LEU A 299 11.42 5.89 11.22
C LEU A 299 12.48 5.81 12.34
N GLY A 300 12.06 5.96 13.61
CA GLY A 300 12.95 5.84 14.76
C GLY A 300 13.46 4.41 15.00
N SER A 301 12.65 3.39 14.68
CA SER A 301 13.04 1.97 14.79
C SER A 301 13.65 1.38 13.52
N ALA A 302 13.62 2.10 12.39
CA ALA A 302 14.12 1.62 11.10
C ALA A 302 15.58 1.17 11.20
N GLY A 303 16.42 1.92 11.90
CA GLY A 303 17.83 1.56 12.04
C GLY A 303 18.07 0.26 12.80
N GLN A 304 17.29 0.00 13.87
CA GLN A 304 17.36 -1.28 14.60
C GLN A 304 16.89 -2.46 13.72
N ARG A 305 15.90 -2.24 12.85
CA ARG A 305 15.38 -3.27 11.95
C ARG A 305 16.35 -3.60 10.81
N LEU A 306 17.04 -2.59 10.29
CA LEU A 306 18.04 -2.74 9.23
C LEU A 306 19.31 -3.47 9.71
N GLU A 307 19.71 -3.27 10.96
CA GLU A 307 20.85 -3.97 11.58
C GLU A 307 20.49 -5.38 12.08
N GLY A 308 19.25 -5.58 12.55
CA GLY A 308 18.78 -6.83 13.18
C GLY A 308 18.23 -7.90 12.24
N GLY A 309 18.29 -7.70 10.91
CA GLY A 309 17.80 -8.67 9.93
C GLY A 309 16.27 -8.87 9.92
N VAL A 310 15.50 -7.95 10.52
CA VAL A 310 14.03 -8.02 10.55
C VAL A 310 13.45 -7.51 9.23
N GLN A 311 12.47 -8.25 8.71
CA GLN A 311 11.83 -8.22 7.37
C GLN A 311 11.25 -6.90 6.83
N ALA A 312 11.54 -5.73 7.40
CA ALA A 312 11.24 -4.48 6.70
C ALA A 312 12.31 -4.29 5.62
N SER A 313 11.94 -4.43 4.34
CA SER A 313 12.91 -4.22 3.28
C SER A 313 13.39 -2.76 3.33
N PRO A 314 14.70 -2.49 3.20
CA PRO A 314 15.22 -1.12 3.19
C PRO A 314 14.51 -0.21 2.18
N GLY A 315 13.97 -0.80 1.11
CA GLY A 315 13.17 -0.11 0.10
C GLY A 315 11.83 0.43 0.62
N GLU A 316 11.11 -0.29 1.48
CA GLU A 316 9.82 0.15 2.01
C GLU A 316 9.96 1.34 2.97
N VAL A 317 10.98 1.33 3.83
CA VAL A 317 11.27 2.48 4.70
C VAL A 317 11.67 3.70 3.86
N ARG A 318 12.49 3.51 2.82
CA ARG A 318 12.85 4.59 1.88
C ARG A 318 11.61 5.18 1.21
N GLN A 319 10.65 4.35 0.80
CA GLN A 319 9.38 4.82 0.24
C GLN A 319 8.58 5.65 1.25
N VAL A 320 8.52 5.25 2.52
CA VAL A 320 7.85 6.02 3.58
C VAL A 320 8.52 7.38 3.77
N VAL A 321 9.85 7.43 3.80
CA VAL A 321 10.62 8.68 3.91
C VAL A 321 10.34 9.59 2.72
N GLN A 322 10.35 9.03 1.51
CA GLN A 322 10.08 9.80 0.30
C GLN A 322 8.65 10.34 0.29
N ALA A 323 7.65 9.52 0.66
CA ALA A 323 6.26 9.96 0.74
C ALA A 323 6.06 11.07 1.79
N LEU A 324 6.75 10.98 2.93
CA LEU A 324 6.72 12.04 3.96
C LEU A 324 7.46 13.30 3.50
N THR A 325 8.58 13.15 2.79
CA THR A 325 9.36 14.27 2.22
C THR A 325 8.53 15.03 1.19
N ASP A 326 7.86 14.29 0.32
CA ASP A 326 6.92 14.84 -0.65
C ASP A 326 5.78 15.60 0.04
N LEU A 327 5.16 15.01 1.06
CA LEU A 327 4.12 15.67 1.85
C LEU A 327 4.65 16.95 2.51
N ALA A 328 5.86 16.90 3.08
CA ALA A 328 6.53 18.05 3.67
C ALA A 328 6.86 19.13 2.65
N SER A 329 7.24 18.76 1.42
CA SER A 329 7.54 19.70 0.33
C SER A 329 6.31 20.46 -0.16
N THR A 330 5.13 19.86 -0.05
CA THR A 330 3.85 20.51 -0.38
C THR A 330 3.35 21.46 0.70
N ASN A 331 4.03 21.53 1.86
CA ASN A 331 3.71 22.47 2.91
C ASN A 331 4.23 23.87 2.57
N SER A 332 3.36 24.73 2.08
CA SER A 332 3.61 26.17 2.18
C SER A 332 3.39 26.62 3.62
N ALA A 333 4.09 27.69 4.04
CA ALA A 333 4.01 28.25 5.40
C ALA A 333 2.57 28.60 5.85
N THR A 334 1.61 28.76 4.91
CA THR A 334 0.24 29.17 5.19
C THR A 334 -0.82 28.10 4.95
N SER A 335 -0.50 26.99 4.26
CA SER A 335 -1.50 25.95 3.93
C SER A 335 -0.98 24.51 4.03
N GLY A 336 0.21 24.32 4.60
CA GLY A 336 0.77 23.01 4.85
C GLY A 336 0.12 22.24 6.01
N LEU A 337 0.26 20.92 5.99
CA LEU A 337 -0.12 20.01 7.06
C LEU A 337 0.43 20.45 8.41
N PHE A 338 1.73 20.79 8.48
CA PHE A 338 2.39 21.27 9.70
C PHE A 338 2.17 22.76 9.98
N ALA A 339 1.35 23.47 9.20
CA ALA A 339 0.84 24.79 9.58
C ALA A 339 -0.48 24.67 10.38
N CYS A 340 -1.12 23.49 10.38
CA CYS A 340 -2.32 23.25 11.17
C CYS A 340 -1.97 22.95 12.63
N PRO A 341 -2.60 23.63 13.62
CA PRO A 341 -2.28 23.48 15.04
C PRO A 341 -2.30 22.03 15.54
N ALA A 342 -3.23 21.21 15.03
CA ALA A 342 -3.33 19.80 15.38
C ALA A 342 -2.02 19.04 15.10
N PHE A 343 -1.39 19.31 13.96
CA PHE A 343 -0.19 18.61 13.49
C PHE A 343 1.12 19.30 13.88
N MET A 344 1.09 20.58 14.29
CA MET A 344 2.29 21.29 14.75
C MET A 344 2.97 20.57 15.92
N THR A 345 2.17 19.97 16.81
CA THR A 345 2.67 19.21 17.97
C THR A 345 3.53 18.00 17.59
N LEU A 346 3.37 17.44 16.39
CA LEU A 346 4.17 16.30 15.91
C LEU A 346 5.47 16.71 15.22
N ARG A 347 5.61 17.98 14.83
CA ARG A 347 6.77 18.45 14.08
C ARG A 347 8.07 18.35 14.89
N SER A 348 8.07 18.84 16.12
CA SER A 348 9.25 18.80 17.00
C SER A 348 9.68 17.36 17.33
N PRO A 349 8.78 16.45 17.76
CA PRO A 349 9.10 15.03 17.93
C PRO A 349 9.67 14.35 16.68
N LEU A 350 9.15 14.67 15.49
CA LEU A 350 9.67 14.15 14.22
C LEU A 350 11.10 14.65 13.93
N LEU A 351 11.38 15.93 14.16
CA LEU A 351 12.72 16.50 13.98
C LEU A 351 13.73 15.85 14.93
N VAL A 352 13.37 15.69 16.20
CA VAL A 352 14.20 15.01 17.21
C VAL A 352 14.48 13.56 16.83
N MET A 353 13.45 12.81 16.39
CA MET A 353 13.61 11.42 15.96
C MET A 353 14.51 11.28 14.72
N LEU A 354 14.43 12.21 13.76
CA LEU A 354 15.32 12.21 12.59
C LEU A 354 16.77 12.49 13.00
N LEU A 355 16.99 13.42 13.93
CA LEU A 355 18.32 13.67 14.50
C LEU A 355 18.85 12.40 15.21
N ASP A 356 18.04 11.73 16.02
CA ASP A 356 18.41 10.46 16.66
C ASP A 356 18.81 9.38 15.67
N ALA A 357 18.02 9.21 14.63
CA ALA A 357 18.26 8.18 13.63
C ALA A 357 19.53 8.49 12.80
N LEU A 358 19.83 9.78 12.61
CA LEU A 358 21.09 10.24 12.03
C LEU A 358 22.27 10.03 12.99
N VAL A 359 22.16 10.40 14.26
CA VAL A 359 23.27 10.32 15.22
C VAL A 359 23.63 8.88 15.60
N THR A 360 22.68 7.97 15.75
CA THR A 360 22.93 6.62 16.29
C THR A 360 23.63 5.63 15.33
N ARG A 361 24.14 6.06 14.16
CA ARG A 361 24.74 5.24 13.08
C ARG A 361 23.85 4.18 12.43
N ARG A 362 22.63 3.96 12.93
CA ARG A 362 21.78 2.84 12.50
C ARG A 362 21.13 2.98 11.12
N CYS A 363 21.24 4.14 10.46
CA CYS A 363 20.58 4.43 9.18
C CYS A 363 21.55 4.91 8.10
N GLY A 364 22.79 4.39 8.04
CA GLY A 364 23.81 4.85 7.08
C GLY A 364 23.34 4.87 5.61
N SER A 365 22.47 3.94 5.21
CA SER A 365 21.91 3.84 3.85
C SER A 365 20.76 4.81 3.54
N LEU A 366 20.19 5.46 4.55
CA LEU A 366 19.08 6.43 4.45
C LEU A 366 19.52 7.85 4.86
N ARG A 367 20.83 8.06 5.00
CA ARG A 367 21.42 9.27 5.59
C ARG A 367 21.02 10.52 4.80
N GLU A 368 21.08 10.47 3.47
CA GLU A 368 20.75 11.62 2.61
C GLU A 368 19.24 11.91 2.65
N GLU A 369 18.42 10.87 2.60
CA GLU A 369 16.96 10.97 2.61
C GLU A 369 16.45 11.55 3.95
N TYR A 370 17.04 11.15 5.08
CA TYR A 370 16.68 11.67 6.40
C TYR A 370 17.05 13.15 6.56
N VAL A 371 18.22 13.58 6.07
CA VAL A 371 18.63 14.99 6.16
C VAL A 371 17.79 15.85 5.22
N GLY A 372 17.48 15.35 4.02
CA GLY A 372 16.56 16.01 3.10
C GLY A 372 15.17 16.20 3.72
N LEU A 373 14.63 15.15 4.36
CA LEU A 373 13.37 15.25 5.10
C LEU A 373 13.44 16.25 6.26
N LEU A 374 14.53 16.23 7.02
CA LEU A 374 14.77 17.15 8.13
C LEU A 374 14.83 18.60 7.64
N TYR A 375 15.43 18.87 6.48
CA TYR A 375 15.37 20.17 5.82
C TYR A 375 13.92 20.55 5.47
N LYS A 376 13.16 19.69 4.78
CA LYS A 376 11.76 20.01 4.40
C LYS A 376 10.86 20.27 5.60
N LEU A 377 11.06 19.56 6.72
CA LEU A 377 10.29 19.78 7.95
C LEU A 377 10.74 21.04 8.71
N SER A 378 12.01 21.42 8.63
CA SER A 378 12.52 22.63 9.29
C SER A 378 12.37 23.90 8.44
N ALA A 379 12.18 23.77 7.12
CA ALA A 379 12.17 24.86 6.14
C ALA A 379 11.21 26.01 6.50
N SER A 380 10.04 25.73 7.08
CA SER A 380 9.09 26.78 7.47
C SER A 380 9.55 27.64 8.64
N GLU A 381 10.47 27.14 9.49
CA GLU A 381 10.97 27.85 10.69
C GLU A 381 12.44 27.49 10.97
N LEU A 382 13.31 27.62 9.97
CA LEU A 382 14.75 27.34 10.10
C LEU A 382 15.42 28.07 11.29
N PRO A 383 15.11 29.34 11.60
CA PRO A 383 15.71 30.01 12.75
C PRO A 383 15.38 29.35 14.10
N SER A 384 14.15 28.88 14.31
CA SER A 384 13.77 28.14 15.53
C SER A 384 14.43 26.76 15.57
N PHE A 385 14.55 26.10 14.41
CA PHE A 385 15.28 24.83 14.32
C PHE A 385 16.73 24.95 14.85
N TYR A 386 17.47 25.97 14.41
CA TYR A 386 18.85 26.19 14.88
C TYR A 386 18.94 26.67 16.33
N ARG A 387 18.01 27.53 16.79
CA ARG A 387 18.10 28.18 18.10
C ARG A 387 17.46 27.40 19.24
N GLU A 388 16.50 26.54 18.94
CA GLU A 388 15.70 25.86 19.95
C GLU A 388 15.80 24.35 19.79
N VAL A 389 15.58 23.81 18.59
CA VAL A 389 15.49 22.35 18.40
C VAL A 389 16.86 21.68 18.59
N ILE A 390 17.92 22.15 17.92
CA ILE A 390 19.26 21.54 18.05
C ILE A 390 19.81 21.68 19.48
N PRO A 391 19.77 22.85 20.14
CA PRO A 391 20.22 22.98 21.52
C PRO A 391 19.40 22.10 22.48
N SER A 392 18.07 22.08 22.35
CA SER A 392 17.22 21.23 23.20
C SER A 392 17.53 19.74 23.00
N TYR A 393 17.80 19.33 21.76
CA TYR A 393 18.19 17.96 21.43
C TYR A 393 19.52 17.58 22.10
N LEU A 394 20.53 18.44 21.99
CA LEU A 394 21.83 18.24 22.65
C LEU A 394 21.67 18.17 24.17
N GLN A 395 20.83 19.03 24.75
CA GLN A 395 20.50 19.03 26.18
C GLN A 395 19.79 17.76 26.63
N GLN A 396 18.87 17.21 25.84
CA GLN A 396 18.15 15.98 26.20
C GLN A 396 19.03 14.72 26.10
N HIS A 397 20.03 14.73 25.22
CA HIS A 397 21.06 13.70 25.16
C HIS A 397 22.16 13.85 26.22
N GLN A 398 22.03 14.82 27.16
CA GLN A 398 22.96 15.07 28.28
C GLN A 398 23.06 13.97 29.34
N GLN A 399 22.69 12.73 29.03
CA GLN A 399 23.20 11.64 29.85
C GLN A 399 24.70 11.39 29.66
N ARG A 400 25.38 11.96 28.63
CA ARG A 400 26.85 11.91 28.43
C ARG A 400 27.37 12.68 27.18
N PRO A 401 27.33 14.03 27.12
CA PRO A 401 28.47 14.76 26.58
C PRO A 401 28.93 15.87 27.53
N LEU A 402 30.24 16.12 27.60
CA LEU A 402 30.79 17.21 28.39
C LEU A 402 30.28 18.57 27.84
N PRO A 403 29.95 19.56 28.69
CA PRO A 403 29.45 20.88 28.28
C PRO A 403 30.32 21.60 27.22
N GLN A 404 31.61 21.27 27.18
CA GLN A 404 32.58 21.80 26.22
C GLN A 404 32.34 21.29 24.78
N HIS A 405 31.82 20.07 24.62
CA HIS A 405 31.49 19.52 23.30
C HIS A 405 30.19 20.10 22.75
N GLU A 406 29.22 20.38 23.62
CA GLU A 406 27.98 21.06 23.25
C GLU A 406 28.29 22.46 22.71
N ALA A 407 29.13 23.24 23.41
CA ALA A 407 29.55 24.56 22.95
C ALA A 407 30.25 24.50 21.57
N ALA A 408 31.17 23.56 21.36
CA ALA A 408 31.87 23.40 20.09
C ALA A 408 30.92 23.05 18.92
N ILE A 409 29.93 22.18 19.16
CA ILE A 409 28.92 21.83 18.15
C ILE A 409 28.04 23.05 17.83
N LEU A 410 27.64 23.82 18.84
CA LEU A 410 26.79 25.00 18.67
C LEU A 410 27.53 26.15 17.98
N GLU A 411 28.82 26.36 18.27
CA GLU A 411 29.66 27.34 17.57
C GLU A 411 29.88 26.97 16.09
N GLY A 412 29.84 25.68 15.78
CA GLY A 412 29.90 25.16 14.42
C GLY A 412 28.61 25.36 13.62
N LEU A 413 27.49 25.76 14.23
CA LEU A 413 26.22 25.97 13.53
C LEU A 413 26.19 27.28 12.74
N ASP A 414 25.91 27.19 11.44
CA ASP A 414 25.68 28.33 10.56
C ASP A 414 24.16 28.51 10.30
N PRO A 415 23.48 29.40 11.04
CA PRO A 415 22.06 29.65 10.86
C PRO A 415 21.73 30.35 9.53
N THR A 416 22.74 30.76 8.76
CA THR A 416 22.58 31.37 7.43
C THR A 416 22.50 30.34 6.30
N ALA A 417 22.79 29.06 6.59
CA ALA A 417 22.62 27.95 5.66
C ALA A 417 21.12 27.65 5.40
N GLN A 418 20.53 28.41 4.49
CA GLN A 418 19.11 28.31 4.11
C GLN A 418 18.86 27.47 2.86
N GLU A 419 19.86 27.38 1.96
CA GLU A 419 19.78 26.56 0.77
C GLU A 419 19.92 25.08 1.11
N GLU A 420 19.03 24.24 0.59
CA GLU A 420 19.00 22.79 0.82
C GLU A 420 20.38 22.10 0.74
N PRO A 421 21.19 22.25 -0.34
CA PRO A 421 22.48 21.57 -0.41
C PRO A 421 23.48 22.05 0.63
N VAL A 422 23.42 23.33 1.03
CA VAL A 422 24.30 23.92 2.05
C VAL A 422 23.88 23.43 3.43
N PHE A 423 22.58 23.49 3.72
CA PHE A 423 21.98 22.94 4.93
C PHE A 423 22.32 21.46 5.13
N MET A 424 22.13 20.64 4.09
CA MET A 424 22.39 19.21 4.18
C MET A 424 23.85 18.92 4.52
N ARG A 425 24.81 19.55 3.83
CA ARG A 425 26.24 19.39 4.14
C ARG A 425 26.57 19.80 5.57
N HIS A 426 26.00 20.92 5.99
CA HIS A 426 26.25 21.51 7.29
C HIS A 426 25.72 20.65 8.44
N ILE A 427 24.44 20.24 8.37
CA ILE A 427 23.85 19.32 9.35
C ILE A 427 24.55 17.97 9.36
N LEU A 428 25.01 17.48 8.21
CA LEU A 428 25.77 16.24 8.15
C LEU A 428 27.10 16.31 8.89
N ALA A 429 27.81 17.43 8.82
CA ALA A 429 29.03 17.66 9.59
C ALA A 429 28.74 17.70 11.09
N VAL A 430 27.72 18.46 11.50
CA VAL A 430 27.24 18.54 12.89
C VAL A 430 26.86 17.17 13.44
N VAL A 431 26.16 16.34 12.65
CA VAL A 431 25.80 14.97 13.04
C VAL A 431 27.04 14.08 13.21
N ASP A 432 28.07 14.25 12.37
CA ASP A 432 29.31 13.49 12.51
C ASP A 432 30.11 13.93 13.75
N ASP A 433 30.11 15.21 14.09
CA ASP A 433 30.67 15.73 15.34
C ASP A 433 29.90 15.18 16.55
N MET A 434 28.57 15.25 16.53
CA MET A 434 27.71 14.66 17.57
C MET A 434 28.02 13.17 17.76
N ARG A 435 28.11 12.40 16.67
CA ARG A 435 28.49 10.97 16.70
C ARG A 435 29.83 10.75 17.36
N TYR A 436 30.82 11.55 17.02
CA TYR A 436 32.17 11.44 17.56
C TYR A 436 32.16 11.68 19.08
N TYR A 437 31.56 12.78 19.53
CA TYR A 437 31.54 13.14 20.95
C TYR A 437 30.67 12.19 21.80
N ILE A 438 29.53 11.75 21.27
CA ILE A 438 28.68 10.75 21.96
C ILE A 438 29.41 9.40 22.04
N GLY A 439 30.09 8.99 20.97
CA GLY A 439 30.88 7.76 20.95
C GLY A 439 32.04 7.78 21.97
N GLN A 440 32.75 8.91 22.08
CA GLN A 440 33.80 9.08 23.09
C GLN A 440 33.26 9.00 24.52
N ALA A 441 32.13 9.65 24.80
CA ALA A 441 31.54 9.67 26.13
C ALA A 441 31.01 8.27 26.54
N GLN A 442 30.46 7.50 25.59
CA GLN A 442 30.07 6.10 25.82
C GLN A 442 31.29 5.22 26.11
N ALA A 443 32.39 5.36 25.35
CA ALA A 443 33.62 4.61 25.58
C ALA A 443 34.25 4.92 26.95
N ALA A 444 34.35 6.20 27.31
CA ALA A 444 34.87 6.64 28.61
C ALA A 444 34.03 6.12 29.78
N SER A 445 32.72 6.05 29.60
CA SER A 445 31.82 5.53 30.62
C SER A 445 31.85 4.02 30.75
N SER A 446 32.08 3.31 29.65
CA SER A 446 32.26 1.85 29.65
C SER A 446 33.54 1.46 30.39
N LEU A 447 34.60 2.25 30.21
CA LEU A 447 35.86 2.13 30.96
C LEU A 447 35.69 2.42 32.46
N MET A 448 34.92 3.45 32.83
CA MET A 448 34.64 3.76 34.24
C MET A 448 33.69 2.77 34.94
N LEU A 449 32.87 2.01 34.20
CA LEU A 449 32.07 0.92 34.75
C LEU A 449 32.85 -0.41 34.85
N ALA A 450 33.94 -0.54 34.10
CA ALA A 450 34.82 -1.71 34.10
C ALA A 450 35.97 -1.62 35.12
N LEU A 451 36.31 -0.39 35.53
CA LEU A 451 37.17 -0.08 36.69
C LEU A 451 36.32 -0.03 37.96
#